data_AF-A0A1R1INX1-F1
#
_entry.id   AF-A0A1R1INX1-F1
#
_cell.length_a   1.000
_cell.length_b   1.000
_cell.length_c   1.000
_cell.angle_alpha   90.00
_cell.angle_beta   90.00
_cell.angle_gamma   90.00
#
_symmetry.space_group_name_H-M   'P 1'
#
loop_
_entity.id
_entity.type
_entity.pdbx_description
1 polymer ?
#
loop_
_entity_poly.entity_id
_entity_poly.type
_entity_poly.pdbx_seq_one_letter_code
_entity_poly.pdbx_strand_id
1 'polypeptide(L)'
;MRASTAHDFSGAVPVVSIDDELLDIIALLHTAPIRSFDLSTAAVITGPFIEGRVCIRMDGRSWSLPTVSCSVLALLVRLERSLRACDLFADAFNAAVVQAEAKVDAVNAWSARVRPGAPASDQEALA
;
A
#
# COMPACT_ATOMS: atom_id res chain seq x y z
N MET A 1 15.17 -31.64 32.62
CA MET A 1 15.80 -30.50 31.90
C MET A 1 15.54 -30.72 30.42
N ARG A 2 14.49 -30.09 29.84
CA ARG A 2 14.16 -30.25 28.41
C ARG A 2 14.91 -29.17 27.64
N ALA A 3 15.76 -29.60 26.69
CA ALA A 3 16.49 -28.71 25.80
C ALA A 3 15.50 -27.94 24.91
N SER A 4 15.58 -26.61 24.97
CA SER A 4 14.89 -25.69 24.08
C SER A 4 15.59 -25.74 22.73
N THR A 5 14.92 -26.27 21.70
CA THR A 5 15.35 -26.16 20.31
C THR A 5 15.08 -24.75 19.83
N ALA A 6 16.02 -23.83 20.08
CA ALA A 6 16.05 -22.54 19.41
C ALA A 6 16.11 -22.80 17.90
N HIS A 7 15.05 -22.45 17.18
CA HIS A 7 15.07 -22.41 15.72
C HIS A 7 15.96 -21.24 15.32
N ASP A 8 17.14 -21.59 14.80
CA ASP A 8 18.08 -20.64 14.24
C ASP A 8 17.54 -20.17 12.87
N PHE A 9 17.06 -18.93 12.80
CA PHE A 9 16.59 -18.29 11.55
C PHE A 9 17.73 -17.63 10.77
N SER A 10 18.98 -18.00 11.04
CA SER A 10 20.15 -17.52 10.31
C SER A 10 20.11 -18.02 8.85
N GLY A 11 19.63 -17.18 7.94
CA GLY A 11 19.59 -17.45 6.51
C GLY A 11 18.22 -17.43 5.84
N ALA A 12 17.14 -17.16 6.59
CA ALA A 12 15.82 -16.94 5.98
C ALA A 12 15.81 -15.57 5.26
N VAL A 13 16.28 -15.54 4.02
CA VAL A 13 15.98 -14.44 3.10
C VAL A 13 14.56 -14.69 2.62
N PRO A 14 13.57 -13.85 2.97
CA PRO A 14 12.25 -13.99 2.38
C PRO A 14 12.41 -13.85 0.88
N VAL A 15 12.14 -14.93 0.13
CA VAL A 15 11.94 -14.85 -1.31
C VAL A 15 10.61 -14.12 -1.49
N VAL A 16 10.69 -12.79 -1.45
CA VAL A 16 9.62 -11.95 -1.97
C VAL A 16 9.70 -12.17 -3.47
N SER A 17 8.74 -12.88 -4.04
CA SER A 17 8.53 -12.85 -5.48
C SER A 17 8.22 -11.39 -5.82
N ILE A 18 9.21 -10.67 -6.34
CA ILE A 18 9.05 -9.26 -6.70
C ILE A 18 8.21 -9.27 -7.97
N ASP A 19 7.06 -8.59 -7.91
CA ASP A 19 6.16 -8.43 -9.04
C ASP A 19 6.88 -7.71 -10.19
N ASP A 20 6.67 -8.18 -11.42
CA ASP A 20 7.27 -7.61 -12.64
C ASP A 20 6.93 -6.12 -12.76
N GLU A 21 5.76 -5.69 -12.28
CA GLU A 21 5.36 -4.28 -12.24
C GLU A 21 6.30 -3.43 -11.37
N LEU A 22 6.78 -3.95 -10.23
CA LEU A 22 7.69 -3.21 -9.35
C LEU A 22 9.06 -3.03 -10.00
N LEU A 23 9.58 -4.10 -10.60
CA LEU A 23 10.87 -4.07 -11.31
C LEU A 23 10.83 -3.09 -12.48
N ASP A 24 9.71 -3.08 -13.21
CA ASP A 24 9.49 -2.18 -14.34
C ASP A 24 9.44 -0.71 -13.91
N ILE A 25 8.76 -0.39 -12.80
CA ILE A 25 8.75 0.97 -12.24
C ILE A 25 10.16 1.40 -11.80
N ILE A 26 10.90 0.53 -11.12
CA ILE A 26 12.29 0.83 -10.71
C ILE A 26 13.18 1.06 -11.94
N ALA A 27 13.06 0.23 -12.97
CA ALA A 27 13.81 0.39 -14.21
C ALA A 27 13.54 1.75 -14.87
N LEU A 28 12.28 2.19 -14.90
CA LEU A 28 11.91 3.51 -15.42
C LEU A 28 12.43 4.67 -14.55
N LEU A 29 12.44 4.55 -13.22
CA LEU A 29 13.01 5.58 -12.36
C LEU A 29 14.50 5.82 -12.66
N HIS A 30 15.22 4.79 -13.12
CA HIS A 30 16.60 4.91 -13.59
C HIS A 30 16.74 5.56 -14.98
N THR A 31 15.66 5.69 -15.75
CA THR A 31 15.68 6.37 -17.05
C THR A 31 15.65 7.89 -16.87
N ALA A 32 16.84 8.49 -16.75
CA ALA A 32 16.98 9.94 -16.65
C ALA A 32 17.11 10.60 -18.06
N PRO A 33 16.51 11.78 -18.30
CA PRO A 33 15.60 12.50 -17.39
C PRO A 33 14.16 11.95 -17.44
N ILE A 34 13.53 11.79 -16.28
CA ILE A 34 12.09 11.51 -16.16
C ILE A 34 11.32 12.77 -16.58
N ARG A 35 10.37 12.64 -17.50
CA ARG A 35 9.64 13.78 -18.07
C ARG A 35 8.33 14.07 -17.34
N SER A 36 7.74 13.05 -16.74
CA SER A 36 6.51 13.15 -15.95
C SER A 36 6.48 12.09 -14.86
N PHE A 37 6.04 12.49 -13.67
CA PHE A 37 5.82 11.61 -12.53
C PHE A 37 4.64 12.14 -11.72
N ASP A 38 3.62 11.31 -11.52
CA ASP A 38 2.42 11.65 -10.75
C ASP A 38 1.94 10.45 -9.94
N LEU A 39 1.44 10.73 -8.75
CA LEU A 39 0.84 9.76 -7.84
C LEU A 39 -0.58 10.19 -7.51
N SER A 40 -1.53 9.29 -7.74
CA SER A 40 -2.91 9.47 -7.32
C SER A 40 -3.36 8.27 -6.48
N THR A 41 -4.42 8.45 -5.69
CA THR A 41 -4.86 7.45 -4.72
C THR A 41 -6.36 7.18 -4.85
N ALA A 42 -6.76 5.94 -4.64
CA ALA A 42 -8.16 5.52 -4.69
C ALA A 42 -8.47 4.49 -3.60
N ALA A 43 -9.72 4.46 -3.16
CA ALA A 43 -10.29 3.31 -2.45
C ALA A 43 -11.17 2.55 -3.46
N VAL A 44 -10.86 1.28 -3.70
CA VAL A 44 -11.56 0.44 -4.67
C VAL A 44 -12.39 -0.58 -3.91
N ILE A 45 -13.67 -0.66 -4.25
CA ILE A 45 -14.62 -1.60 -3.65
C ILE A 45 -14.76 -2.79 -4.58
N THR A 46 -14.31 -3.97 -4.14
CA THR A 46 -14.39 -5.21 -4.89
C THR A 46 -15.10 -6.26 -4.05
N GLY A 47 -16.38 -6.49 -4.34
CA GLY A 47 -17.22 -7.38 -3.54
C GLY A 47 -17.34 -6.89 -2.09
N PRO A 48 -17.01 -7.71 -1.08
CA PRO A 48 -17.10 -7.32 0.32
C PRO A 48 -15.87 -6.53 0.82
N PHE A 49 -14.85 -6.35 -0.02
CA PHE A 49 -13.58 -5.74 0.38
C PHE A 49 -13.45 -4.31 -0.14
N ILE A 50 -12.85 -3.45 0.67
CA ILE A 50 -12.42 -2.11 0.29
C ILE A 50 -10.90 -2.10 0.38
N GLU A 51 -10.22 -1.86 -0.74
CA GLU A 51 -8.77 -1.86 -0.85
C GLU A 51 -8.25 -0.47 -1.26
N GLY A 52 -7.19 0.00 -0.61
CA GLY A 52 -6.49 1.20 -1.01
C GLY A 52 -5.56 0.90 -2.18
N ARG A 53 -5.60 1.73 -3.22
CA ARG A 53 -4.70 1.63 -4.37
C ARG A 53 -3.99 2.95 -4.64
N VAL A 54 -2.72 2.83 -5.01
CA VAL A 54 -1.88 3.93 -5.51
C VAL A 54 -1.74 3.78 -7.01
N CYS A 55 -2.17 4.80 -7.73
CA CYS A 55 -2.03 4.91 -9.18
C CYS A 55 -0.77 5.71 -9.49
N ILE A 56 0.20 5.06 -10.10
CA ILE A 56 1.49 5.64 -10.47
C ILE A 56 1.44 5.96 -11.95
N ARG A 57 1.84 7.18 -12.34
CA ARG A 57 1.96 7.57 -13.74
C ARG A 57 3.35 8.12 -13.98
N MET A 58 4.06 7.54 -14.94
CA MET A 58 5.42 7.96 -15.27
C MET A 58 5.67 7.74 -16.76
N ASP A 59 6.11 8.79 -17.43
CA ASP A 59 6.52 8.78 -18.85
C ASP A 59 5.58 8.03 -19.79
N GLY A 60 4.27 8.32 -19.66
CA GLY A 60 3.22 7.75 -20.51
C GLY A 60 2.77 6.34 -20.12
N ARG A 61 3.36 5.75 -19.08
CA ARG A 61 2.97 4.46 -18.51
C ARG A 61 2.23 4.66 -17.20
N SER A 62 1.40 3.69 -16.83
CA SER A 62 0.57 3.79 -15.63
C SER A 62 0.37 2.42 -14.99
N TRP A 63 0.44 2.39 -13.67
CA TRP A 63 0.23 1.21 -12.84
C TRP A 63 -0.77 1.55 -11.74
N SER A 64 -1.47 0.54 -11.24
CA SER A 64 -2.31 0.67 -10.06
C SER A 64 -1.90 -0.42 -9.09
N LEU A 65 -1.26 -0.04 -7.99
CA LEU A 65 -0.72 -0.98 -7.02
C LEU A 65 -1.56 -0.99 -5.74
N PRO A 66 -1.75 -2.15 -5.09
CA PRO A 66 -2.17 -2.19 -3.69
C PRO A 66 -1.19 -1.41 -2.80
N THR A 67 -1.68 -0.89 -1.67
CA THR A 67 -0.83 -0.15 -0.71
C THR A 67 0.38 -0.94 -0.26
N VAL A 68 0.23 -2.25 -0.04
CA VAL A 68 1.34 -3.15 0.35
C VAL A 68 2.43 -3.18 -0.73
N SER A 69 2.08 -3.38 -2.00
CA SER A 69 3.05 -3.40 -3.10
C SER A 69 3.73 -2.04 -3.27
N CYS A 70 3.01 -0.94 -3.03
CA CYS A 70 3.59 0.40 -3.07
C CYS A 70 4.56 0.66 -1.91
N SER A 71 4.29 0.15 -0.70
CA SER A 71 5.25 0.18 0.42
C SER A 71 6.50 -0.65 0.14
N VAL A 72 6.34 -1.82 -0.48
CA VAL A 72 7.48 -2.64 -0.93
C VAL A 72 8.30 -1.89 -1.99
N LEU A 73 7.63 -1.25 -2.96
CA LEU A 73 8.29 -0.39 -3.95
C LEU A 73 9.09 0.73 -3.29
N ALA A 74 8.51 1.43 -2.31
CA ALA A 74 9.20 2.48 -1.57
C ALA A 74 10.48 1.97 -0.88
N LEU A 75 10.41 0.79 -0.26
CA LEU A 75 11.58 0.14 0.34
C LEU A 75 12.64 -0.19 -0.71
N LEU A 76 12.24 -0.82 -1.83
CA LEU A 76 13.17 -1.19 -2.91
C LEU A 76 13.86 0.05 -3.48
N VAL A 77 13.09 1.10 -3.78
CA VAL A 77 13.60 2.39 -4.27
C VAL A 77 14.61 2.99 -3.30
N ARG A 78 14.38 2.89 -1.99
CA ARG A 78 15.32 3.40 -0.97
C ARG A 78 16.63 2.62 -0.89
N LEU A 79 16.62 1.36 -1.35
CA LEU A 79 17.82 0.52 -1.44
C LEU A 79 18.62 0.76 -2.74
N GLU A 80 18.04 1.43 -3.74
CA GLU A 80 18.67 1.76 -5.02
C GLU A 80 19.69 2.90 -4.89
N ARG A 81 20.93 2.57 -4.52
CA ARG A 81 22.00 3.57 -4.27
C ARG A 81 22.39 4.41 -5.49
N SER A 82 22.19 3.89 -6.70
CA SER A 82 22.50 4.60 -7.95
C SER A 82 21.37 5.54 -8.39
N LEU A 83 20.18 5.40 -7.82
CA LEU A 83 19.03 6.22 -8.17
C LEU A 83 19.14 7.61 -7.53
N ARG A 84 19.17 8.64 -8.36
CA ARG A 84 19.12 10.03 -7.87
C ARG A 84 17.76 10.29 -7.23
N ALA A 85 17.75 10.99 -6.10
CA ALA A 85 16.53 11.33 -5.36
C ALA A 85 15.72 10.10 -4.89
N CYS A 86 16.38 8.95 -4.66
CA CYS A 86 15.74 7.73 -4.16
C CYS A 86 14.89 7.99 -2.90
N ASP A 87 15.39 8.79 -1.96
CA ASP A 87 14.65 9.16 -0.75
C ASP A 87 13.36 9.93 -1.04
N LEU A 88 13.39 10.88 -1.98
CA LEU A 88 12.19 11.65 -2.35
C LEU A 88 11.13 10.77 -3.01
N PHE A 89 11.54 9.84 -3.88
CA PHE A 89 10.60 8.89 -4.48
C PHE A 89 10.01 7.93 -3.43
N ALA A 90 10.85 7.37 -2.56
CA ALA A 90 10.40 6.49 -1.49
C ALA A 90 9.41 7.20 -0.55
N ASP A 91 9.70 8.43 -0.16
CA ASP A 91 8.83 9.24 0.70
C ASP A 91 7.50 9.58 -0.01
N ALA A 92 7.54 9.89 -1.31
CA ALA A 92 6.33 10.13 -2.11
C ALA A 92 5.43 8.89 -2.20
N PHE A 93 6.00 7.70 -2.41
CA PHE A 93 5.25 6.44 -2.40
C PHE A 93 4.62 6.17 -1.03
N ASN A 94 5.38 6.33 0.06
CA ASN A 94 4.86 6.16 1.42
C ASN A 94 3.74 7.16 1.74
N ALA A 95 3.88 8.42 1.33
CA ALA A 95 2.83 9.43 1.51
C ALA A 95 1.55 9.06 0.74
N ALA A 96 1.68 8.55 -0.49
CA ALA A 96 0.55 8.06 -1.27
C ALA A 96 -0.12 6.84 -0.62
N VAL A 97 0.65 5.92 -0.03
CA VAL A 97 0.10 4.80 0.75
C VAL A 97 -0.77 5.29 1.90
N VAL A 98 -0.25 6.19 2.74
CA VAL A 98 -1.00 6.75 3.87
C VAL A 98 -2.29 7.43 3.40
N GLN A 99 -2.24 8.17 2.29
CA GLN A 99 -3.42 8.82 1.74
C GLN A 99 -4.45 7.82 1.20
N ALA A 100 -4.01 6.72 0.57
CA ALA A 100 -4.89 5.67 0.09
C ALA A 100 -5.59 4.94 1.25
N GLU A 101 -4.85 4.64 2.33
CA GLU A 101 -5.42 4.04 3.55
C GLU A 101 -6.44 4.96 4.22
N ALA A 102 -6.14 6.26 4.32
CA ALA A 102 -7.09 7.24 4.85
C ALA A 102 -8.40 7.30 4.03
N LYS A 103 -8.34 7.08 2.70
CA LYS A 103 -9.54 6.97 1.85
C LYS A 103 -10.35 5.70 2.16
N VAL A 104 -9.67 4.57 2.39
CA VAL A 104 -10.34 3.32 2.81
C VAL A 104 -11.06 3.53 4.15
N ASP A 105 -10.40 4.15 5.12
CA ASP A 105 -11.00 4.47 6.42
C ASP A 105 -12.22 5.38 6.29
N ALA A 106 -12.13 6.41 5.44
CA ALA A 106 -13.26 7.30 5.16
C ALA A 106 -14.46 6.55 4.55
N VAL A 107 -14.21 5.63 3.61
CA VAL A 107 -15.26 4.80 2.99
C VAL A 107 -15.85 3.83 4.02
N ASN A 108 -15.03 3.20 4.86
CA ASN A 108 -15.49 2.32 5.94
C ASN A 108 -16.37 3.08 6.94
N ALA A 109 -15.94 4.27 7.38
CA ALA A 109 -16.70 5.11 8.31
C ALA A 109 -18.02 5.61 7.69
N TRP A 110 -18.04 5.90 6.39
CA TRP A 110 -19.27 6.20 5.67
C TRP A 110 -20.20 4.97 5.60
N SER A 111 -19.67 3.81 5.20
CA SER A 111 -20.43 2.55 5.07
C SER A 111 -21.08 2.15 6.40
N ALA A 112 -20.37 2.29 7.52
CA ALA A 112 -20.89 1.99 8.86
C ALA A 112 -22.10 2.87 9.25
N ARG A 113 -22.15 4.13 8.81
CA ARG A 113 -23.27 5.04 9.08
C ARG A 113 -24.51 4.74 8.23
N VAL A 114 -24.33 4.18 7.04
CA VAL A 114 -25.40 3.98 6.06
C VAL A 114 -26.05 2.60 6.18
N ARG A 115 -25.40 1.62 6.84
CA ARG A 115 -25.99 0.29 7.08
C ARG A 115 -27.35 0.40 7.79
N PRO A 116 -28.47 0.02 7.14
CA PRO A 116 -29.77 -0.03 7.79
C PRO A 116 -29.76 -1.16 8.83
N GLY A 117 -29.99 -0.84 10.11
CA GLY A 117 -30.34 -1.84 11.13
C GLY A 117 -29.28 -2.13 12.21
N ALA A 118 -28.81 -1.12 12.93
CA ALA A 118 -28.65 -1.34 14.37
C ALA A 118 -30.06 -1.26 14.97
N PRO A 119 -30.63 -2.33 15.58
CA PRO A 119 -31.83 -2.15 16.37
C PRO A 119 -31.50 -1.13 17.46
N ALA A 120 -32.33 -0.10 17.59
CA ALA A 120 -32.35 0.70 18.80
C ALA A 120 -32.50 -0.31 19.95
N SER A 121 -31.53 -0.35 20.85
CA SER A 121 -31.65 -1.17 22.05
C SER A 121 -32.91 -0.71 22.79
N ASP A 122 -33.92 -1.57 22.82
CA ASP A 122 -35.13 -1.44 23.64
C ASP A 122 -34.74 -1.39 25.12
N GLN A 123 -34.31 -0.22 25.59
CA GLN A 123 -34.01 0.06 26.99
C GLN A 123 -34.90 1.19 27.54
N GLU A 124 -36.08 1.36 26.97
CA GLU A 124 -37.18 2.19 27.49
C GLU A 124 -38.50 1.40 27.51
N ALA A 125 -38.51 0.26 28.20
CA ALA A 125 -39.75 -0.44 28.53
C ALA A 125 -39.59 -1.26 29.82
N LEU A 126 -39.25 -0.59 30.92
CA LEU A 126 -39.43 -1.07 32.29
C LEU A 126 -39.33 0.14 33.24
N ALA A 127 -40.37 0.97 33.22
CA ALA A 127 -40.72 1.93 34.27
C ALA A 127 -42.24 1.92 34.45
#